data_AF-A0A094JZ99-F1
#
_entry.id   AF-A0A094JZ99-F1
#
_cell.length_a   1.000
_cell.length_b   1.000
_cell.length_c   1.000
_cell.angle_alpha   90.00
_cell.angle_beta   90.00
_cell.angle_gamma   90.00
#
_symmetry.space_group_name_H-M   'P 1'
#
loop_
_entity.id
_entity.type
_entity.pdbx_description
1 polymer ?
#
loop_
_entity_poly.entity_id
_entity_poly.type
_entity_poly.pdbx_seq_one_letter_code
_entity_poly.pdbx_strand_id
1 'polypeptide(L)'
;MSPGGTLSLEVKQINSLIIYVIGKVNAPGRFIMNANVNVLQAIAAAAGLNPFAKRNKIKVYRQGKNETIIFPFEYDEVIEGNRLEQNIRLLRGDVVVVP
;
A
#
# COMPACT_ATOMS: atom_id res chain seq x y z
N MET A 1 43.05 31.12 -6.84
CA MET A 1 41.62 30.89 -6.53
C MET A 1 41.34 29.42 -6.78
N SER A 2 41.15 28.62 -5.72
CA SER A 2 40.94 27.17 -5.84
C SER A 2 39.50 26.88 -6.26
N PRO A 3 39.23 25.97 -7.23
CA PRO A 3 37.87 25.62 -7.61
C PRO A 3 37.19 24.91 -6.44
N GLY A 4 36.06 25.46 -5.99
CA GLY A 4 35.33 25.02 -4.82
C GLY A 4 34.69 23.65 -5.00
N GLY A 5 34.94 22.79 -4.01
CA GLY A 5 34.02 21.82 -3.43
C GLY A 5 33.33 20.83 -4.38
N THR A 6 33.82 19.59 -4.41
CA THR A 6 33.03 18.44 -4.84
C THR A 6 31.87 18.25 -3.86
N LEU A 7 30.63 18.46 -4.31
CA LEU A 7 29.43 18.15 -3.52
C LEU A 7 29.24 16.63 -3.52
N SER A 8 29.64 15.97 -2.44
CA SER A 8 29.36 14.55 -2.22
C SER A 8 27.88 14.38 -1.89
N LEU A 9 27.08 13.96 -2.87
CA LEU A 9 25.70 13.52 -2.61
C LEU A 9 25.77 12.12 -2.01
N GLU A 10 25.73 12.01 -0.68
CA GLU A 10 25.42 10.74 -0.04
C GLU A 10 23.98 10.35 -0.39
N VAL A 11 23.83 9.42 -1.34
CA VAL A 11 22.53 8.80 -1.61
C VAL A 11 22.19 7.95 -0.40
N LYS A 12 21.50 8.55 0.57
CA LYS A 12 20.92 7.86 1.71
C LYS A 12 19.97 6.81 1.14
N GLN A 13 20.31 5.54 1.30
CA GLN A 13 19.56 4.41 0.74
C GLN A 13 18.07 4.54 1.10
N ILE A 14 17.25 4.96 0.14
CA ILE A 14 15.81 5.18 0.37
C ILE A 14 15.18 3.80 0.47
N ASN A 15 14.91 3.36 1.71
CA ASN A 15 14.24 2.09 2.00
C ASN A 15 12.74 2.19 1.62
N SER A 16 12.47 2.35 0.32
CA SER A 16 11.14 2.64 -0.23
C SER A 16 10.20 1.46 -0.02
N LEU A 17 9.04 1.68 0.60
CA LEU A 17 8.01 0.66 0.80
C LEU A 17 7.49 0.21 -0.57
N ILE A 18 7.51 -1.10 -0.85
CA ILE A 18 6.91 -1.66 -2.06
C ILE A 18 5.67 -2.45 -1.65
N ILE A 19 4.52 -2.11 -2.22
CA ILE A 19 3.26 -2.83 -2.05
C ILE A 19 2.65 -3.15 -3.42
N TYR A 20 1.66 -4.04 -3.42
CA TYR A 20 0.92 -4.41 -4.62
C TYR A 20 -0.57 -4.18 -4.38
N VAL A 21 -1.27 -3.61 -5.37
CA VAL A 21 -2.73 -3.52 -5.37
C VAL A 21 -3.22 -4.16 -6.65
N ILE A 22 -4.03 -5.21 -6.55
CA ILE A 22 -4.47 -6.00 -7.71
C ILE A 22 -5.99 -6.21 -7.70
N GLY A 23 -6.53 -6.53 -8.87
CA GLY A 23 -7.94 -6.79 -9.07
C GLY A 23 -8.73 -5.54 -9.49
N LYS A 24 -9.93 -5.36 -8.93
CA LYS A 24 -10.93 -4.38 -9.36
C LYS A 24 -10.70 -2.96 -8.82
N VAL A 25 -9.50 -2.44 -9.07
CA VAL A 25 -9.14 -1.03 -8.89
C VAL A 25 -8.97 -0.35 -10.26
N ASN A 26 -8.91 0.98 -10.30
CA ASN A 26 -8.77 1.71 -11.57
C ASN A 26 -7.34 1.63 -12.14
N ALA A 27 -6.32 1.50 -11.28
CA ALA A 27 -4.93 1.33 -11.68
C ALA A 27 -4.26 0.21 -10.86
N PRO A 28 -4.41 -1.08 -11.24
CA PRO A 28 -3.74 -2.17 -10.54
C PRO A 28 -2.24 -2.19 -10.86
N GLY A 29 -1.41 -2.59 -9.90
CA GLY A 29 0.03 -2.73 -10.11
C GLY A 29 0.88 -2.74 -8.84
N ARG A 30 2.18 -2.56 -9.06
CA ARG A 30 3.20 -2.42 -8.02
C ARG A 30 3.40 -0.93 -7.72
N PHE A 31 3.39 -0.57 -6.44
CA PHE A 31 3.56 0.81 -5.99
C PHE A 31 4.81 0.94 -5.13
N ILE A 32 5.66 1.91 -5.48
CA ILE A 32 6.81 2.31 -4.68
C ILE A 32 6.39 3.54 -3.88
N MET A 33 6.36 3.40 -2.56
CA MET A 33 5.89 4.40 -1.62
C MET A 33 7.08 4.97 -0.84
N ASN A 34 7.15 6.30 -0.80
CA ASN A 34 8.19 7.04 -0.08
C ASN A 34 7.84 7.27 1.41
N ALA A 35 6.69 6.77 1.85
CA ALA A 35 6.19 6.87 3.21
C ALA A 35 5.46 5.58 3.61
N ASN A 36 5.27 5.40 4.92
CA ASN A 36 4.38 4.36 5.43
C ASN A 36 2.94 4.71 5.06
N VAL A 37 2.21 3.78 4.47
CA VAL A 37 0.82 3.95 4.04
C VAL A 37 -0.10 2.91 4.67
N ASN A 38 -1.39 3.21 4.77
CA ASN A 38 -2.45 2.26 5.13
C ASN A 38 -3.22 1.75 3.91
N VAL A 39 -4.21 0.89 4.14
CA VAL A 39 -5.01 0.26 3.07
C VAL A 39 -5.77 1.31 2.25
N LEU A 40 -6.42 2.29 2.90
CA LEU A 40 -7.14 3.35 2.18
C LEU A 40 -6.21 4.17 1.27
N GLN A 41 -5.02 4.52 1.75
CA GLN A 41 -4.02 5.26 0.97
C GLN A 41 -3.50 4.44 -0.22
N ALA A 42 -3.33 3.12 -0.06
CA ALA A 42 -2.96 2.24 -1.17
C ALA A 42 -4.07 2.15 -2.23
N ILE A 43 -5.33 2.05 -1.81
CA ILE A 43 -6.48 2.06 -2.72
C ILE A 43 -6.56 3.41 -3.46
N ALA A 44 -6.33 4.53 -2.77
CA ALA A 44 -6.28 5.85 -3.39
C ALA A 44 -5.15 5.97 -4.43
N ALA A 45 -3.96 5.44 -4.13
CA ALA A 45 -2.84 5.40 -5.05
C ALA A 45 -3.14 4.54 -6.30
N ALA A 46 -3.95 3.49 -6.15
CA ALA A 46 -4.47 2.69 -7.25
C ALA A 46 -5.66 3.35 -8.00
N ALA A 47 -5.80 4.67 -7.89
CA ALA A 47 -6.86 5.49 -8.46
C ALA A 47 -8.29 5.10 -8.00
N GLY A 48 -8.40 4.50 -6.81
CA GLY A 48 -9.68 4.08 -6.23
C GLY A 48 -10.20 2.74 -6.75
N LEU A 49 -11.30 2.30 -6.14
CA LEU A 49 -12.03 1.11 -6.57
C LEU A 49 -12.73 1.38 -7.90
N ASN A 50 -12.81 0.37 -8.76
CA ASN A 50 -13.68 0.45 -9.94
C ASN A 50 -15.12 0.01 -9.59
N PRO A 51 -16.12 0.26 -10.45
CA PRO A 51 -17.53 -0.03 -10.15
C PRO A 51 -17.87 -1.52 -9.95
N PHE A 52 -16.99 -2.44 -10.35
CA PHE A 52 -17.22 -3.88 -10.25
C PHE A 52 -16.59 -4.49 -8.98
N ALA A 53 -15.95 -3.68 -8.14
CA ALA A 53 -15.28 -4.14 -6.93
C ALA A 53 -16.28 -4.66 -5.89
N LYS A 54 -15.97 -5.80 -5.27
CA LYS A 54 -16.68 -6.29 -4.08
C LYS A 54 -16.10 -5.61 -2.84
N ARG A 55 -16.63 -4.43 -2.51
CA ARG A 55 -16.15 -3.51 -1.46
C ARG A 55 -16.05 -4.15 -0.06
N ASN A 56 -16.85 -5.16 0.24
CA ASN A 56 -16.84 -5.93 1.50
C ASN A 56 -16.01 -7.22 1.47
N LYS A 57 -15.22 -7.46 0.41
CA LYS A 57 -14.41 -8.68 0.24
C LYS A 57 -12.93 -8.39 -0.02
N ILE A 58 -12.49 -7.15 0.18
CA ILE A 58 -11.09 -6.77 0.03
C ILE A 58 -10.26 -7.47 1.11
N LYS A 59 -9.05 -7.89 0.73
CA LYS A 59 -8.13 -8.60 1.62
C LYS A 59 -6.72 -8.07 1.44
N VAL A 60 -5.99 -7.99 2.54
CA VAL A 60 -4.54 -7.75 2.54
C VAL A 60 -3.84 -9.06 2.83
N TYR A 61 -2.96 -9.48 1.94
CA TYR A 61 -2.12 -10.66 2.09
C TYR A 61 -0.73 -10.20 2.50
N ARG A 62 -0.24 -10.73 3.63
CA ARG A 62 1.07 -10.43 4.19
C ARG A 62 1.87 -11.71 4.33
N GLN A 63 3.02 -11.76 3.67
CA GLN A 63 3.95 -12.87 3.84
C GLN A 63 4.61 -12.78 5.23
N GLY A 64 4.25 -13.69 6.12
CA GLY A 64 4.98 -13.91 7.37
C GLY A 64 6.20 -14.82 7.16
N LYS A 65 6.89 -15.16 8.25
CA LYS A 65 8.10 -16.00 8.22
C LYS A 65 7.81 -17.41 7.66
N ASN A 66 6.68 -17.99 8.05
CA ASN A 66 6.33 -19.38 7.74
C ASN A 66 5.02 -19.50 6.95
N GLU A 67 4.15 -18.50 7.00
CA GLU A 67 2.81 -18.55 6.42
C GLU A 67 2.35 -17.18 5.93
N THR A 68 1.32 -17.16 5.11
CA THR A 68 0.66 -15.91 4.69
C THR A 68 -0.48 -15.60 5.65
N ILE A 69 -0.43 -14.40 6.24
CA ILE A 69 -1.51 -13.87 7.08
C ILE A 69 -2.44 -13.04 6.19
N ILE A 70 -3.75 -13.22 6.36
CA ILE A 70 -4.77 -12.52 5.58
C ILE A 70 -5.57 -11.61 6.51
N PHE A 71 -5.61 -10.32 6.19
CA PHE A 71 -6.39 -9.33 6.92
C PHE A 71 -7.63 -8.96 6.08
N PRO A 72 -8.85 -9.06 6.61
CA PRO A 72 -10.03 -8.56 5.93
C PRO A 72 -10.04 -7.04 5.90
N PHE A 73 -10.62 -6.47 4.85
CA PHE A 73 -10.87 -5.04 4.73
C PHE A 73 -12.26 -4.82 4.13
N GLU A 74 -13.21 -4.41 4.97
CA GLU A 74 -14.57 -4.07 4.59
C GLU A 74 -14.63 -2.57 4.31
N TYR A 75 -14.46 -2.18 3.04
CA TYR A 75 -14.23 -0.80 2.65
C TYR A 75 -15.29 0.17 3.19
N ASP A 76 -16.57 -0.20 3.07
CA ASP A 76 -17.69 0.65 3.48
C ASP A 76 -17.72 0.86 5.00
N GLU A 77 -17.52 -0.20 5.79
CA GLU A 77 -17.42 -0.11 7.26
C GLU A 77 -16.23 0.75 7.72
N VAL A 78 -15.12 0.71 6.98
CA VAL A 78 -13.93 1.49 7.30
C VAL A 78 -14.14 2.98 7.01
N ILE A 79 -14.73 3.34 5.86
CA ILE A 79 -14.97 4.75 5.51
C ILE A 79 -16.05 5.39 6.38
N GLU A 80 -17.01 4.60 6.87
CA GLU A 80 -18.05 5.04 7.80
C GLU A 80 -17.52 5.16 9.24
N GLY A 81 -16.34 4.61 9.52
CA GLY A 81 -15.69 4.68 10.83
C GLY A 81 -16.08 3.55 11.79
N ASN A 82 -16.86 2.57 11.34
CA ASN A 82 -17.34 1.45 12.16
C ASN A 82 -16.24 0.41 12.44
N ARG A 83 -15.27 0.26 11.53
CA ARG A 83 -14.20 -0.76 11.61
C ARG A 83 -12.80 -0.23 11.30
N LEU A 84 -12.44 0.91 11.89
CA LEU A 84 -11.17 1.60 11.63
C LEU A 84 -9.93 0.72 11.88
N GLU A 85 -10.03 -0.27 12.76
CA GLU A 85 -8.97 -1.25 13.04
C GLU A 85 -8.56 -2.08 11.83
N GLN A 86 -9.43 -2.23 10.82
CA GLN A 86 -9.11 -2.91 9.56
C GLN A 86 -8.20 -2.06 8.66
N ASN A 87 -8.13 -0.74 8.85
CA ASN A 87 -7.26 0.15 8.08
C ASN A 87 -5.80 0.13 8.56
N ILE A 88 -5.24 -1.08 8.58
CA ILE A 88 -3.90 -1.35 9.05
C ILE A 88 -2.85 -0.63 8.20
N ARG A 89 -1.70 -0.34 8.82
CA ARG A 89 -0.50 0.05 8.06
C ARG A 89 -0.02 -1.13 7.22
N LEU A 90 0.32 -0.84 5.97
CA LEU A 90 0.89 -1.80 5.06
C LEU A 90 2.40 -1.93 5.31
N LEU A 91 2.89 -3.14 5.17
CA LEU A 91 4.30 -3.49 5.24
C LEU A 91 4.85 -3.82 3.86
N ARG A 92 6.19 -3.84 3.75
CA ARG A 92 6.87 -4.20 2.52
C ARG A 92 6.41 -5.58 2.06
N GLY A 93 5.97 -5.65 0.80
CA GLY A 93 5.51 -6.88 0.17
C GLY A 93 4.03 -7.18 0.36
N ASP A 94 3.28 -6.39 1.13
CA ASP A 94 1.84 -6.59 1.26
C ASP A 94 1.14 -6.49 -0.11
N VAL A 95 0.14 -7.36 -0.29
CA VAL A 95 -0.70 -7.41 -1.48
C VAL A 95 -2.15 -7.12 -1.09
N VAL A 96 -2.67 -5.99 -1.55
CA VAL A 96 -4.09 -5.63 -1.44
C VAL A 96 -4.83 -6.23 -2.63
N VAL A 97 -5.72 -7.18 -2.36
CA VAL A 97 -6.53 -7.86 -3.37
C VAL A 97 -7.95 -7.31 -3.31
N VAL A 98 -8.39 -6.74 -4.42
CA VAL A 98 -9.75 -6.20 -4.60
C VAL A 98 -10.51 -7.11 -5.57
N PRO A 99 -11.45 -7.94 -5.11
CA PRO A 99 -12.21 -8.84 -5.98
C PRO A 99 -13.19 -8.13 -6.91
#